data_AF-A0A2E0P5S7-F1
#
_entry.id   AF-A0A2E0P5S7-F1
#
_cell.length_a   1.000
_cell.length_b   1.000
_cell.length_c   1.000
_cell.angle_alpha   90.00
_cell.angle_beta   90.00
_cell.angle_gamma   90.00
#
_symmetry.space_group_name_H-M   'P 1'
#
loop_
_entity.id
_entity.type
_entity.pdbx_description
1 polymer ?
#
loop_
_entity_poly.entity_id
_entity_poly.type
_entity_poly.pdbx_seq_one_letter_code
_entity_poly.pdbx_strand_id
1 'polypeptide(L)'
;VEDDGLLKTLGDLGIGSIAFTPLAQGLLTNKYLRGVPAQSRANQAKSLDRQKITSELVENLNALNEIANGRGQTLAQMALAWVLRDDRVTTALIGASSSQQVVDCAGAVDNLSFTDSELAEIDKLSGDLGINLWAKSSEIEE
;
A
#
# COMPACT_ATOMS: atom_id res chain seq x y z
N VAL A 1 8.77 3.41 -1.12
CA VAL A 1 9.60 3.44 0.10
C VAL A 1 10.42 4.71 -0.01
N GLU A 2 10.49 5.48 1.07
CA GLU A 2 10.99 6.87 1.11
C GLU A 2 12.37 7.08 0.49
N ASP A 3 12.61 8.29 -0.01
CA ASP A 3 13.88 8.78 -0.59
C ASP A 3 14.55 9.86 0.28
N ASP A 4 14.02 10.13 1.48
CA ASP A 4 14.50 11.18 2.40
C ASP A 4 15.62 10.71 3.35
N GLY A 5 15.99 9.42 3.28
CA GLY A 5 17.02 8.83 4.12
C GLY A 5 16.55 8.34 5.50
N LEU A 6 15.25 8.36 5.81
CA LEU A 6 14.72 7.89 7.10
C LEU A 6 15.14 6.44 7.39
N LEU A 7 14.86 5.51 6.46
CA LEU A 7 15.20 4.10 6.66
C LEU A 7 16.70 3.87 6.87
N LYS A 8 17.55 4.63 6.18
CA LYS A 8 19.00 4.57 6.39
C LYS A 8 19.36 4.96 7.82
N THR A 9 18.83 6.08 8.31
CA THR A 9 19.07 6.56 9.67
C THR A 9 18.59 5.57 10.73
N LEU A 10 17.40 5.00 10.54
CA LEU A 10 16.85 3.99 11.46
C LEU A 10 17.71 2.73 11.49
N GLY A 11 18.21 2.28 10.33
CA GLY A 11 19.17 1.18 10.22
C GLY A 11 20.48 1.47 10.95
N ASP A 12 21.07 2.65 10.73
CA ASP A 12 22.33 3.08 11.36
C ASP A 12 22.21 3.18 12.89
N LEU A 13 21.04 3.56 13.41
CA LEU A 13 20.77 3.71 14.85
C LEU A 13 20.22 2.44 15.51
N GLY A 14 19.89 1.39 14.75
CA GLY A 14 19.27 0.17 15.27
C GLY A 14 17.85 0.40 15.82
N ILE A 15 17.12 1.38 15.28
CA ILE A 15 15.76 1.74 15.71
C ILE A 15 14.75 1.08 14.77
N GLY A 16 13.74 0.42 15.35
CA GLY A 16 12.67 -0.19 14.58
C GLY A 16 11.71 0.84 13.97
N SER A 17 11.04 0.46 12.88
CA SER A 17 10.11 1.32 12.16
C SER A 17 8.74 0.65 11.97
N ILE A 18 7.69 1.46 11.99
CA ILE A 18 6.30 1.02 11.81
C ILE A 18 5.67 1.79 10.66
N ALA A 19 5.37 1.09 9.56
CA ALA A 19 4.69 1.69 8.42
C ALA A 19 3.20 1.87 8.72
N PHE A 20 2.72 3.11 8.72
CA PHE A 20 1.30 3.42 8.93
C PHE A 20 0.56 3.56 7.59
N THR A 21 -0.75 3.28 7.60
CA THR A 21 -1.60 3.28 6.39
C THR A 21 -1.05 2.50 5.18
N PRO A 22 -0.50 1.28 5.37
CA PRO A 22 0.19 0.54 4.30
C PRO A 22 -0.73 0.18 3.12
N LEU A 23 -2.05 0.19 3.31
CA LEU A 23 -3.04 -0.11 2.28
C LEU A 23 -3.69 1.14 1.66
N ALA A 24 -3.10 2.33 1.84
CA ALA A 24 -3.64 3.60 1.36
C ALA A 24 -5.14 3.78 1.72
N GLN A 25 -5.46 3.53 3.01
CA GLN A 25 -6.81 3.54 3.56
C GLN A 25 -7.81 2.55 2.88
N GLY A 26 -7.29 1.43 2.37
CA GLY A 26 -8.05 0.36 1.75
C GLY A 26 -8.14 0.45 0.23
N LEU A 27 -7.43 1.39 -0.38
CA LEU A 27 -7.37 1.53 -1.83
C LEU A 27 -6.58 0.40 -2.49
N LEU A 28 -5.50 -0.05 -1.86
CA LEU A 28 -4.71 -1.22 -2.28
C LEU A 28 -5.38 -2.53 -1.85
N THR A 29 -6.69 -2.64 -2.06
CA THR A 29 -7.48 -3.84 -1.80
C THR A 29 -8.46 -4.06 -2.94
N ASN A 30 -9.11 -5.23 -2.97
CA ASN A 30 -10.10 -5.56 -4.01
C ASN A 30 -11.34 -4.65 -4.00
N LYS A 31 -11.48 -3.80 -2.97
CA LYS A 31 -12.66 -2.98 -2.71
C LYS A 31 -12.98 -1.98 -3.81
N TYR A 32 -11.96 -1.41 -4.47
CA TYR A 32 -12.15 -0.34 -5.45
C TYR A 32 -11.87 -0.76 -6.90
N LEU A 33 -11.59 -2.05 -7.15
CA LEU A 33 -11.32 -2.58 -8.50
C LEU A 33 -12.51 -2.42 -9.46
N ARG A 34 -13.74 -2.34 -8.93
CA ARG A 34 -14.99 -2.13 -9.69
C ARG A 34 -15.57 -0.72 -9.49
N GLY A 35 -14.75 0.25 -9.11
CA GLY A 35 -15.20 1.59 -8.70
C GLY A 35 -15.63 1.64 -7.22
N VAL A 36 -16.33 2.72 -6.82
CA VAL A 36 -16.62 3.03 -5.41
C VAL A 36 -17.82 2.21 -4.88
N PRO A 37 -17.63 1.28 -3.92
CA PRO A 37 -18.75 0.53 -3.34
C PRO A 37 -19.67 1.41 -2.51
N ALA A 38 -20.98 1.12 -2.53
CA ALA A 38 -22.03 1.85 -1.80
C ALA A 38 -21.77 2.00 -0.29
N GLN A 39 -21.12 1.02 0.36
CA GLN A 39 -20.78 1.04 1.79
C GLN A 39 -19.28 1.26 2.08
N SER A 40 -18.54 1.90 1.17
CA SER A 40 -17.11 2.15 1.35
C SER A 40 -16.80 3.29 2.32
N ARG A 41 -15.56 3.34 2.87
CA ARG A 41 -15.11 4.47 3.72
C ARG A 41 -15.18 5.80 2.95
N ALA A 42 -14.95 5.75 1.63
CA ALA A 42 -15.14 6.87 0.71
C ALA A 42 -16.59 7.44 0.72
N ASN A 43 -17.60 6.62 1.02
CA ASN A 43 -19.00 7.07 1.14
C ASN A 43 -19.39 7.56 2.53
N GLN A 44 -18.53 7.38 3.53
CA GLN A 44 -18.78 7.83 4.90
C GLN A 44 -18.20 9.23 5.19
N ALA A 45 -17.74 9.96 4.16
CA ALA A 45 -17.08 11.27 4.28
C ALA A 45 -15.90 11.28 5.28
N LYS A 46 -15.26 10.13 5.48
CA LYS A 46 -14.11 9.97 6.39
C LYS A 46 -12.85 9.66 5.58
N SER A 47 -11.92 10.61 5.61
CA SER A 47 -10.49 10.54 5.22
C SER A 47 -10.11 10.21 3.76
N LEU A 48 -10.93 9.45 3.01
CA LEU A 48 -10.66 9.14 1.59
C LEU A 48 -11.52 10.00 0.66
N ASP A 49 -10.89 10.90 -0.09
CA ASP A 49 -11.58 11.77 -1.05
C ASP A 49 -11.98 10.99 -2.29
N ARG A 50 -13.30 10.90 -2.53
CA ARG A 50 -13.89 10.17 -3.64
C ARG A 50 -13.50 10.75 -5.01
N GLN A 51 -13.15 12.03 -5.07
CA GLN A 51 -12.67 12.67 -6.30
C GLN A 51 -11.30 12.15 -6.75
N LYS A 52 -10.54 11.50 -5.84
CA LYS A 52 -9.25 10.88 -6.17
C LYS A 52 -9.40 9.51 -6.83
N ILE A 53 -10.60 8.91 -6.85
CA ILE A 53 -10.86 7.61 -7.51
C ILE A 53 -11.23 7.85 -8.97
N THR A 54 -10.21 8.13 -9.79
CA THR A 54 -10.31 8.30 -11.25
C THR A 54 -10.35 6.94 -11.97
N SER A 55 -10.77 6.93 -13.24
CA SER A 55 -10.70 5.73 -14.08
C SER A 55 -9.27 5.22 -14.24
N GLU A 56 -8.31 6.14 -14.40
CA GLU A 56 -6.87 5.86 -14.48
C GLU A 56 -6.36 5.19 -13.20
N LEU A 57 -6.76 5.69 -12.01
CA LEU A 57 -6.41 5.04 -10.75
C LEU A 57 -6.98 3.62 -10.69
N VAL A 58 -8.22 3.41 -11.13
CA VAL A 58 -8.84 2.08 -11.15
C VAL A 58 -8.10 1.15 -12.14
N GLU A 59 -7.66 1.65 -13.29
CA GLU A 59 -6.85 0.89 -14.25
C GLU A 59 -5.51 0.46 -13.63
N ASN A 60 -4.79 1.37 -12.98
CA ASN A 60 -3.54 1.05 -12.30
C ASN A 60 -3.74 0.05 -11.14
N LEU A 61 -4.82 0.18 -10.37
CA LEU A 61 -5.16 -0.78 -9.31
C LEU A 61 -5.47 -2.17 -9.87
N ASN A 62 -6.15 -2.25 -11.01
CA ASN A 62 -6.39 -3.53 -11.68
C ASN A 62 -5.08 -4.13 -12.21
N ALA A 63 -4.19 -3.33 -12.81
CA ALA A 63 -2.88 -3.80 -13.24
C ALA A 63 -2.04 -4.34 -12.07
N LEU A 64 -1.99 -3.63 -10.94
CA LEU A 64 -1.34 -4.11 -9.71
C LEU A 64 -1.98 -5.39 -9.18
N ASN A 65 -3.31 -5.52 -9.30
CA ASN A 65 -4.01 -6.73 -8.89
C ASN A 65 -3.65 -7.95 -9.77
N GLU A 66 -3.38 -7.76 -11.06
CA GLU A 66 -2.91 -8.85 -11.93
C GLU A 66 -1.51 -9.33 -11.52
N ILE A 67 -0.61 -8.42 -11.13
CA ILE A 67 0.70 -8.79 -10.57
C ILE A 67 0.50 -9.61 -9.28
N ALA A 68 -0.37 -9.15 -8.39
CA ALA A 68 -0.67 -9.87 -7.14
C ALA A 68 -1.22 -11.28 -7.41
N ASN A 69 -2.15 -11.41 -8.36
CA ASN A 69 -2.70 -12.70 -8.78
C ASN A 69 -1.60 -13.63 -9.32
N GLY A 70 -0.68 -13.11 -10.14
CA GLY A 70 0.47 -13.87 -10.65
C GLY A 70 1.40 -14.39 -9.54
N ARG A 71 1.44 -13.68 -8.41
CA ARG A 71 2.18 -14.05 -7.19
C ARG A 71 1.42 -14.99 -6.25
N GLY A 72 0.15 -15.30 -6.56
CA GLY A 72 -0.74 -16.03 -5.66
C GLY A 72 -1.14 -15.23 -4.41
N GLN A 73 -1.05 -13.91 -4.45
CA GLN A 73 -1.37 -13.00 -3.35
C GLN A 73 -2.61 -12.16 -3.70
N THR A 74 -3.36 -11.72 -2.69
CA THR A 74 -4.33 -10.63 -2.87
C THR A 74 -3.59 -9.30 -3.06
N LEU A 75 -4.23 -8.29 -3.66
CA LEU A 75 -3.62 -6.96 -3.77
C LEU A 75 -3.20 -6.39 -2.40
N ALA A 76 -3.98 -6.66 -1.36
CA ALA A 76 -3.66 -6.24 0.00
C ALA A 76 -2.41 -6.96 0.53
N GLN A 77 -2.30 -8.26 0.31
CA GLN A 77 -1.13 -9.05 0.67
C GLN A 77 0.12 -8.57 -0.06
N MET A 78 0.03 -8.35 -1.38
CA MET A 78 1.16 -7.84 -2.16
C MET A 78 1.60 -6.45 -1.68
N ALA A 79 0.66 -5.55 -1.37
CA ALA A 79 0.98 -4.22 -0.85
C ALA A 79 1.70 -4.29 0.50
N LEU A 80 1.26 -5.17 1.42
CA LEU A 80 1.93 -5.40 2.69
C LEU A 80 3.30 -6.05 2.52
N ALA A 81 3.40 -7.04 1.65
CA ALA A 81 4.67 -7.68 1.30
C ALA A 81 5.67 -6.66 0.75
N TRP A 82 5.21 -5.76 -0.12
CA TRP A 82 6.04 -4.70 -0.67
C TRP A 82 6.53 -3.76 0.43
N VAL A 83 5.68 -3.36 1.38
CA VAL A 83 6.09 -2.52 2.53
C VAL A 83 7.12 -3.24 3.41
N LEU A 84 6.94 -4.54 3.65
CA LEU A 84 7.79 -5.36 4.52
C LEU A 84 9.04 -5.93 3.84
N ARG A 85 9.29 -5.63 2.56
CA ARG A 85 10.42 -6.20 1.80
C ARG A 85 11.79 -5.69 2.25
N ASP A 86 11.82 -4.54 2.91
CA ASP A 86 13.05 -3.91 3.40
C ASP A 86 13.19 -4.27 4.88
N ASP A 87 14.29 -4.93 5.25
CA ASP A 87 14.55 -5.39 6.63
C ASP A 87 14.55 -4.25 7.66
N ARG A 88 14.71 -3.00 7.20
CA ARG A 88 14.64 -1.80 8.05
C ARG A 88 13.19 -1.42 8.39
N VAL A 89 12.20 -2.02 7.72
CA VAL A 89 10.78 -1.93 8.04
C VAL A 89 10.41 -3.05 9.02
N THR A 90 10.25 -2.71 10.29
CA THR A 90 10.02 -3.73 11.34
C THR A 90 8.60 -4.29 11.28
N THR A 91 7.61 -3.46 10.99
CA THR A 91 6.21 -3.90 10.93
C THR A 91 5.33 -2.95 10.12
N ALA A 92 4.18 -3.45 9.67
CA ALA A 92 3.14 -2.70 8.98
C ALA A 92 1.87 -2.65 9.85
N LEU A 93 1.40 -1.45 10.19
CA LEU A 93 0.22 -1.27 11.02
C LEU A 93 -1.06 -1.38 10.19
N ILE A 94 -1.69 -2.56 10.21
CA ILE A 94 -2.93 -2.82 9.49
C ILE A 94 -4.16 -2.35 10.27
N GLY A 95 -5.17 -1.86 9.55
CA GLY A 95 -6.49 -1.55 10.10
C GLY A 95 -7.56 -2.45 9.48
N ALA A 96 -8.25 -3.24 10.31
CA ALA A 96 -9.28 -4.18 9.88
C ALA A 96 -10.66 -3.84 10.46
N SER A 97 -11.71 -4.04 9.67
CA SER A 97 -13.12 -3.96 10.08
C SER A 97 -13.77 -5.35 10.26
N SER A 98 -13.04 -6.43 10.00
CA SER A 98 -13.47 -7.80 10.25
C SER A 98 -12.26 -8.70 10.53
N SER A 99 -12.49 -9.82 11.25
CA SER A 99 -11.44 -10.81 11.52
C SER A 99 -10.84 -11.40 10.25
N GLN A 100 -11.66 -11.61 9.21
CA GLN A 100 -11.19 -12.15 7.94
C GLN A 100 -10.14 -11.26 7.25
N GLN A 101 -10.23 -9.94 7.42
CA GLN A 101 -9.21 -9.02 6.89
C GLN A 101 -7.87 -9.18 7.61
N VAL A 102 -7.89 -9.49 8.90
CA VAL A 102 -6.66 -9.77 9.65
C VAL A 102 -5.99 -11.03 9.12
N VAL A 103 -6.77 -12.09 8.88
CA VAL A 103 -6.28 -13.34 8.31
C VAL A 103 -5.72 -13.13 6.89
N ASP A 104 -6.44 -12.39 6.04
CA ASP A 104 -5.99 -12.04 4.70
C ASP A 104 -4.67 -11.25 4.72
N CYS A 105 -4.59 -10.19 5.53
CA CYS A 105 -3.38 -9.38 5.68
C CYS A 105 -2.20 -10.20 6.23
N ALA A 106 -2.44 -11.12 7.15
CA ALA A 106 -1.40 -11.98 7.70
C ALA A 106 -0.76 -12.88 6.63
N GLY A 107 -1.52 -13.31 5.61
CA GLY A 107 -1.00 -14.09 4.48
C GLY A 107 0.04 -13.35 3.62
N ALA A 108 0.26 -12.05 3.82
CA ALA A 108 1.33 -11.32 3.15
C ALA A 108 2.72 -11.93 3.43
N VAL A 109 2.92 -12.45 4.65
CA VAL A 109 4.23 -12.98 5.10
C VAL A 109 4.64 -14.26 4.38
N ASP A 110 3.71 -14.93 3.69
CA ASP A 110 3.99 -16.16 2.94
C ASP A 110 4.85 -15.88 1.70
N ASN A 111 4.89 -14.62 1.21
CA ASN A 111 5.76 -14.22 0.10
C ASN A 111 6.11 -12.73 0.16
N LEU A 112 7.27 -12.41 0.73
CA LEU A 112 7.81 -11.04 0.83
C LEU A 112 8.79 -10.67 -0.30
N SER A 113 9.20 -11.64 -1.11
CA SER A 113 10.24 -11.45 -2.12
C SER A 113 9.66 -10.96 -3.44
N PHE A 114 10.32 -9.98 -4.06
CA PHE A 114 9.98 -9.48 -5.38
C PHE A 114 11.16 -9.67 -6.31
N THR A 115 10.86 -10.00 -7.56
CA THR A 115 11.81 -9.98 -8.67
C THR A 115 11.99 -8.54 -9.16
N ASP A 116 13.13 -8.27 -9.79
CA ASP A 116 13.41 -6.95 -10.37
C ASP A 116 12.36 -6.54 -11.41
N SER A 117 11.79 -7.50 -12.15
CA SER A 117 10.73 -7.24 -13.12
C SER A 117 9.45 -6.78 -12.44
N GLU A 118 9.05 -7.42 -11.33
CA GLU A 118 7.86 -7.02 -10.58
C GLU A 118 8.05 -5.64 -9.95
N LEU A 119 9.25 -5.36 -9.40
CA LEU A 119 9.56 -4.05 -8.83
C LEU A 119 9.47 -2.95 -9.90
N ALA A 120 10.06 -3.16 -11.08
CA ALA A 120 10.00 -2.20 -12.17
C ALA A 120 8.56 -1.95 -12.65
N GLU A 121 7.73 -2.99 -12.69
CA GLU A 121 6.32 -2.85 -13.08
C GLU A 121 5.50 -2.13 -12.01
N ILE A 122 5.71 -2.45 -10.73
CA ILE A 122 5.09 -1.74 -9.60
C ILE A 122 5.50 -0.27 -9.59
N ASP A 123 6.78 0.05 -9.82
CA ASP A 123 7.26 1.43 -9.83
C ASP A 123 6.61 2.24 -10.97
N LYS A 124 6.50 1.63 -12.16
CA LYS A 124 5.80 2.24 -13.31
C LYS A 124 4.32 2.52 -12.98
N LEU A 125 3.63 1.58 -12.34
CA LEU A 125 2.20 1.71 -12.01
C LEU A 125 1.96 2.63 -10.81
N SER A 126 2.93 2.77 -9.91
CA SER A 126 2.78 3.52 -8.66
C SER A 126 3.22 4.98 -8.75
N GLY A 127 4.13 5.31 -9.66
CA GLY A 127 4.60 6.68 -9.88
C GLY A 127 3.50 7.69 -10.23
N ASP A 128 2.44 7.24 -10.93
CA ASP A 128 1.34 8.10 -11.39
C ASP A 128 0.16 8.20 -10.41
N LEU A 129 0.21 7.49 -9.28
CA LEU A 129 -0.97 7.32 -8.45
C LEU A 129 -1.37 8.59 -7.67
N GLY A 130 -0.44 9.52 -7.40
CA GLY A 130 -0.73 10.76 -6.66
C GLY A 130 -1.27 10.54 -5.23
N ILE A 131 -1.08 9.34 -4.66
CA ILE A 131 -1.65 8.90 -3.37
C ILE A 131 -0.62 9.06 -2.26
N ASN A 132 0.17 10.13 -2.28
CA ASN A 132 0.82 10.54 -1.05
C ASN A 132 -0.17 11.38 -0.23
N LEU A 133 -1.12 10.72 0.42
CA LEU A 133 -2.14 11.36 1.27
C LEU A 133 -1.53 12.13 2.46
N TRP A 134 -0.25 11.91 2.75
CA TRP A 134 0.47 12.42 3.93
C TRP A 134 1.73 13.22 3.56
N ALA A 135 1.94 13.52 2.26
CA ALA A 135 3.06 14.33 1.77
C ALA A 135 3.22 15.63 2.59
N LYS A 136 2.08 16.25 2.90
CA LYS A 136 2.00 17.48 3.69
C LYS A 136 2.49 17.38 5.14
N SER A 137 2.61 16.18 5.70
CA SER A 137 3.13 15.94 7.05
C SER A 137 4.55 15.36 7.07
N SER A 138 5.05 14.90 5.92
CA SER A 138 6.40 14.36 5.74
C SER A 138 7.34 15.35 5.05
N GLU A 139 6.82 16.34 4.31
CA GLU A 139 7.60 17.43 3.76
C GLU A 139 7.96 18.42 4.88
N ILE A 140 9.27 18.54 5.13
CA ILE A 140 9.81 19.61 5.97
C ILE A 140 9.66 20.90 5.16
N GLU A 141 8.87 21.87 5.64
CA GLU A 141 8.87 23.22 5.07
C GLU A 141 10.31 23.78 5.15
N GLU A 142 10.89 24.16 4.00
CA GLU A 142 12.16 24.90 3.93
C GLU A 142 12.08 26.27 4.62
#